data_AF-A0A1Q5KBF3-F1
#
_entry.id   AF-A0A1Q5KBF3-F1
#
_cell.length_a   1.000
_cell.length_b   1.000
_cell.length_c   1.000
_cell.angle_alpha   90.00
_cell.angle_beta   90.00
_cell.angle_gamma   90.00
#
_symmetry.space_group_name_H-M   'P 1'
#
loop_
_entity.id
_entity.type
_entity.pdbx_description
1 polymer ?
#
loop_
_entity_poly.entity_id
_entity_poly.type
_entity_poly.pdbx_seq_one_letter_code
_entity_poly.pdbx_strand_id
1 'polypeptide(L)'
;MNDPEPFPAPPAAPAPPSPIGRCRVLCEALRVPGQAVRLLPTLPAVNADCRTLAAAHASAVAPLLPGGADGALGRRLLPWAVKGGLLVLRYARLTGHPVDPATAVLAGAFTRLYDDAFDEARGGEGLAVLDRLVAEPTTPAPQAPGTPAESAAVLFAALRERLPADRHPVSYGALSQLHAAQHASLRPPGDRRPSAPELVRASRHKGGLGMLVLGGLVQPAPAPAQRKALLALGGFLQLVDDYEDLAVDLRAGLRTAATCGNLPLGALYAELSHVEALLAALYGPYRTRRFTDGLVCWLHLAAVTRLVRGRTPPSSAGPAAAGPPTVTALFTRREVIR
;
A
#
# COMPACT_ATOMS: atom_id res chain seq x y z
N MET A 1 -46.37 1.88 -4.62
CA MET A 1 -44.98 1.98 -5.10
C MET A 1 -44.58 3.42 -4.86
N ASN A 2 -43.76 3.68 -3.84
CA ASN A 2 -43.25 5.02 -3.59
C ASN A 2 -42.05 5.23 -4.52
N ASP A 3 -42.07 6.32 -5.28
CA ASP A 3 -40.93 6.70 -6.12
C ASP A 3 -39.69 6.89 -5.23
N PRO A 4 -38.53 6.34 -5.62
CA PRO A 4 -37.30 6.54 -4.87
C PRO A 4 -36.93 8.03 -4.90
N GLU A 5 -36.71 8.62 -3.73
CA GLU A 5 -36.21 9.99 -3.63
C GLU A 5 -34.89 10.14 -4.41
N PRO A 6 -34.72 11.24 -5.17
CA PRO A 6 -33.49 11.50 -5.90
C PRO A 6 -32.30 11.64 -4.94
N PHE A 7 -31.17 11.02 -5.30
CA PHE A 7 -29.92 11.16 -4.55
C PHE A 7 -29.57 12.64 -4.37
N PRO A 8 -29.23 13.10 -3.14
CA PRO A 8 -28.80 14.46 -2.93
C PRO A 8 -27.53 14.74 -3.74
N ALA A 9 -27.47 15.94 -4.34
CA ALA A 9 -26.29 16.38 -5.07
C ALA A 9 -25.03 16.24 -4.20
N PRO A 10 -23.89 15.79 -4.77
CA PRO A 10 -22.65 15.69 -4.01
C PRO A 10 -22.31 17.05 -3.39
N PRO A 11 -21.79 17.08 -2.15
CA PRO A 11 -21.39 18.32 -1.52
C PRO A 11 -20.36 19.03 -2.40
N ALA A 12 -20.46 20.36 -2.49
CA ALA A 12 -19.50 21.17 -3.21
C ALA A 12 -18.08 20.82 -2.76
N ALA A 13 -17.17 20.62 -3.72
CA ALA A 13 -15.78 20.31 -3.42
C ALA A 13 -15.22 21.37 -2.46
N PRO A 14 -14.50 20.97 -1.39
CA PRO A 14 -13.94 21.93 -0.45
C PRO A 14 -13.07 22.95 -1.20
N ALA A 15 -13.25 24.23 -0.86
CA ALA A 15 -12.46 25.30 -1.45
C ALA A 15 -10.96 24.98 -1.31
N PRO A 16 -10.15 25.19 -2.36
CA PRO A 16 -8.73 24.90 -2.30
C PRO A 16 -8.09 25.67 -1.14
N PRO A 17 -7.10 25.08 -0.43
CA PRO A 17 -6.49 25.74 0.71
C PRO A 17 -5.91 27.09 0.29
N SER A 18 -6.13 28.10 1.13
CA SER A 18 -5.65 29.47 0.92
C SER A 18 -4.13 29.47 0.69
N PRO A 19 -3.57 30.47 -0.03
CA PRO A 19 -2.12 30.59 -0.24
C PRO A 19 -1.31 30.50 1.07
N ILE A 20 -1.86 31.02 2.17
CA ILE A 20 -1.26 30.97 3.52
C ILE A 20 -1.19 29.53 4.06
N GLY A 21 -2.24 28.73 3.88
CA GLY A 21 -2.24 27.32 4.26
C GLY A 21 -1.19 26.50 3.49
N ARG A 22 -0.92 26.87 2.23
CA ARG A 22 0.09 26.21 1.38
C ARG A 22 1.51 26.52 1.80
N CYS A 23 1.81 27.78 2.15
CA CYS A 23 3.11 28.15 2.72
C CYS A 23 3.38 27.41 4.03
N ARG A 24 2.35 27.19 4.87
CA ARG A 24 2.51 26.44 6.10
C ARG A 24 2.88 24.97 5.87
N VAL A 25 2.23 24.28 4.92
CA VAL A 25 2.57 22.88 4.60
C VAL A 25 3.96 22.76 3.97
N LEU A 26 4.33 23.69 3.08
CA LEU A 26 5.68 23.71 2.51
C LEU A 26 6.73 23.99 3.57
N CYS A 27 6.48 24.96 4.47
CA CYS A 27 7.35 25.24 5.59
C CYS A 27 7.40 24.06 6.59
N GLU A 28 6.32 23.34 6.86
CA GLU A 28 6.32 22.14 7.71
C GLU A 28 7.07 20.98 7.06
N ALA A 29 6.92 20.77 5.74
CA ALA A 29 7.65 19.77 4.98
C ALA A 29 9.14 20.11 4.81
N LEU A 30 9.50 21.41 4.75
CA LEU A 30 10.87 21.89 4.61
C LEU A 30 11.55 22.24 5.95
N ARG A 31 10.80 22.32 7.06
CA ARG A 31 11.32 22.60 8.43
C ARG A 31 12.12 21.46 9.02
N VAL A 32 12.46 20.43 8.25
CA VAL A 32 13.35 19.38 8.72
C VAL A 32 14.64 19.33 7.90
N PRO A 33 15.50 20.38 7.95
CA PRO A 33 16.89 20.30 7.48
C PRO A 33 17.59 19.03 8.00
N GLY A 34 17.27 18.63 9.24
CA GLY A 34 17.79 17.40 9.84
C GLY A 34 17.35 16.11 9.14
N GLN A 35 16.23 16.09 8.41
CA GLN A 35 15.79 14.91 7.68
C GLN A 35 16.42 14.84 6.29
N ALA A 36 16.60 15.94 5.56
CA ALA A 36 17.36 15.92 4.30
C ALA A 36 18.77 15.32 4.49
N VAL A 37 19.43 15.64 5.61
CA VAL A 37 20.70 15.04 6.04
C VAL A 37 20.57 13.53 6.35
N ARG A 38 19.41 13.05 6.82
CA ARG A 38 19.14 11.61 7.04
C ARG A 38 18.91 10.87 5.72
N LEU A 39 18.27 11.49 4.72
CA LEU A 39 17.89 10.78 3.50
C LEU A 39 19.07 10.53 2.56
N LEU A 40 19.91 11.55 2.32
CA LEU A 40 20.98 11.49 1.31
C LEU A 40 21.91 10.28 1.45
N PRO A 41 22.42 9.92 2.65
CA PRO A 41 23.31 8.78 2.82
C PRO A 41 22.63 7.42 2.54
N THR A 42 21.30 7.35 2.63
CA THR A 42 20.55 6.09 2.45
C THR A 42 20.19 5.82 0.99
N LEU A 43 20.15 6.85 0.14
CA LEU A 43 19.70 6.75 -1.25
C LEU A 43 20.48 5.71 -2.08
N PRO A 44 21.83 5.60 -2.00
CA PRO A 44 22.55 4.58 -2.77
C PRO A 44 22.10 3.16 -2.44
N ALA A 45 21.89 2.84 -1.16
CA ALA A 45 21.42 1.54 -0.72
C ALA A 45 19.96 1.29 -1.12
N VAL A 46 19.08 2.30 -1.00
CA VAL A 46 17.69 2.22 -1.50
C VAL A 46 17.69 1.91 -3.00
N ASN A 47 18.49 2.63 -3.79
CA ASN A 47 18.56 2.44 -5.24
C ASN A 47 19.09 1.05 -5.60
N ALA A 48 20.06 0.52 -4.85
CA ALA A 48 20.54 -0.84 -5.03
C ALA A 48 19.42 -1.87 -4.76
N ASP A 49 18.67 -1.71 -3.67
CA ASP A 49 17.52 -2.57 -3.36
C ASP A 49 16.46 -2.52 -4.47
N CYS A 50 16.12 -1.31 -4.94
CA CYS A 50 15.13 -1.13 -6.01
C CYS A 50 15.55 -1.83 -7.32
N ARG A 51 16.84 -1.79 -7.67
CA ARG A 51 17.35 -2.52 -8.86
C ARG A 51 17.25 -4.03 -8.68
N THR A 52 17.64 -4.55 -7.52
CA THR A 52 17.53 -5.98 -7.20
C THR A 52 16.06 -6.44 -7.26
N LEU A 53 15.14 -5.66 -6.69
CA LEU A 53 13.72 -5.94 -6.73
C LEU A 53 13.15 -5.83 -8.15
N ALA A 54 13.54 -4.83 -8.94
CA ALA A 54 13.09 -4.71 -10.33
C ALA A 54 13.54 -5.90 -11.19
N ALA A 55 14.78 -6.38 -10.99
CA ALA A 55 15.26 -7.59 -11.64
C ALA A 55 14.47 -8.83 -11.19
N ALA A 56 14.20 -8.97 -9.89
CA ALA A 56 13.38 -10.06 -9.35
C ALA A 56 11.93 -10.01 -9.86
N HIS A 57 11.36 -8.81 -10.07
CA HIS A 57 10.04 -8.65 -10.65
C HIS A 57 10.01 -9.17 -12.10
N ALA A 58 11.03 -8.82 -12.90
CA ALA A 58 11.13 -9.27 -14.29
C ALA A 58 11.18 -10.81 -14.41
N SER A 59 11.79 -11.50 -13.46
CA SER A 59 11.89 -12.97 -13.48
C SER A 59 10.75 -13.69 -12.78
N ALA A 60 10.13 -13.12 -11.74
CA ALA A 60 9.17 -13.83 -10.90
C ALA A 60 7.72 -13.35 -10.99
N VAL A 61 7.49 -12.07 -11.32
CA VAL A 61 6.14 -11.49 -11.41
C VAL A 61 5.72 -11.36 -12.86
N ALA A 62 6.56 -10.74 -13.69
CA ALA A 62 6.22 -10.42 -15.08
C ALA A 62 5.76 -11.63 -15.91
N PRO A 63 6.38 -12.82 -15.84
CA PRO A 63 5.93 -13.99 -16.60
C PRO A 63 4.52 -14.49 -16.21
N LEU A 64 4.02 -14.09 -15.05
CA LEU A 64 2.70 -14.48 -14.53
C LEU A 64 1.59 -13.50 -14.93
N LEU A 65 1.95 -12.36 -15.54
CA LEU A 65 1.00 -11.32 -15.92
C LEU A 65 0.58 -11.42 -17.40
N PRO A 66 -0.64 -11.01 -17.75
CA PRO A 66 -1.06 -10.87 -19.14
C PRO A 66 -0.14 -9.91 -19.91
N GLY A 67 0.41 -10.40 -21.02
CA GLY A 67 1.34 -9.63 -21.85
C GLY A 67 2.74 -9.43 -21.26
N GLY A 68 3.08 -10.11 -20.15
CA GLY A 68 4.42 -10.08 -19.58
C GLY A 68 4.82 -8.73 -18.96
N ALA A 69 6.13 -8.46 -18.91
CA ALA A 69 6.68 -7.21 -18.37
C ALA A 69 6.27 -5.98 -19.19
N ASP A 70 6.16 -6.16 -20.51
CA ASP A 70 5.81 -5.11 -21.47
C ASP A 70 4.29 -4.98 -21.66
N GLY A 71 3.49 -5.75 -20.93
CA GLY A 71 2.06 -5.54 -20.83
C GLY A 71 1.74 -4.23 -20.11
N ALA A 72 0.55 -3.67 -20.38
CA ALA A 72 0.09 -2.46 -19.68
C ALA A 72 0.01 -2.68 -18.16
N LEU A 73 -0.48 -3.84 -17.73
CA LEU A 73 -0.52 -4.24 -16.33
C LEU A 73 0.89 -4.34 -15.72
N GLY A 74 1.81 -5.04 -16.41
CA GLY A 74 3.19 -5.21 -15.94
C GLY A 74 3.91 -3.89 -15.70
N ARG A 75 3.80 -2.94 -16.64
CA ARG A 75 4.41 -1.60 -16.48
C ARG A 75 3.83 -0.80 -15.31
N ARG A 76 2.53 -0.91 -15.06
CA ARG A 76 1.87 -0.18 -13.96
C ARG A 76 2.10 -0.83 -12.61
N LEU A 77 2.23 -2.15 -12.57
CA LEU A 77 2.44 -2.92 -11.34
C LEU A 77 3.87 -2.83 -10.81
N LEU A 78 4.87 -2.75 -11.70
CA LEU A 78 6.28 -2.76 -11.32
C LEU A 78 6.62 -1.77 -10.18
N PRO A 79 6.23 -0.47 -10.23
CA PRO A 79 6.54 0.44 -9.13
C PRO A 79 5.99 0.00 -7.78
N TRP A 80 4.75 -0.51 -7.77
CA TRP A 80 4.08 -0.97 -6.55
C TRP A 80 4.70 -2.26 -6.01
N ALA A 81 5.00 -3.21 -6.89
CA ALA A 81 5.68 -4.44 -6.52
C ALA A 81 7.06 -4.18 -5.89
N VAL A 82 7.83 -3.25 -6.47
CA VAL A 82 9.13 -2.83 -5.92
C VAL A 82 8.96 -2.10 -4.58
N LYS A 83 7.98 -1.20 -4.43
CA LYS A 83 7.70 -0.48 -3.19
C LYS A 83 7.32 -1.43 -2.05
N GLY A 84 6.39 -2.37 -2.30
CA GLY A 84 6.01 -3.41 -1.35
C GLY A 84 7.16 -4.36 -1.02
N GLY A 85 7.91 -4.80 -2.05
CA GLY A 85 9.09 -5.66 -1.86
C GLY A 85 10.20 -4.98 -1.04
N LEU A 86 10.40 -3.68 -1.21
CA LEU A 86 11.36 -2.90 -0.43
C LEU A 86 11.00 -2.87 1.06
N LEU A 87 9.71 -2.72 1.37
CA LEU A 87 9.22 -2.78 2.75
C LEU A 87 9.51 -4.16 3.37
N VAL A 88 9.20 -5.24 2.67
CA VAL A 88 9.45 -6.62 3.13
C VAL A 88 10.95 -6.86 3.34
N LEU A 89 11.79 -6.52 2.36
CA LEU A 89 13.26 -6.70 2.47
C LEU A 89 13.84 -5.90 3.63
N ARG A 90 13.38 -4.67 3.85
CA ARG A 90 13.87 -3.85 4.96
C ARG A 90 13.40 -4.35 6.32
N TYR A 91 12.17 -4.87 6.39
CA TYR A 91 11.68 -5.50 7.60
C TYR A 91 12.46 -6.78 7.91
N ALA A 92 12.81 -7.57 6.90
CA ALA A 92 13.70 -8.73 7.04
C ALA A 92 15.06 -8.34 7.64
N ARG A 93 15.70 -7.29 7.12
CA ARG A 93 16.96 -6.77 7.68
C ARG A 93 16.83 -6.21 9.09
N LEU A 94 15.72 -5.52 9.40
CA LEU A 94 15.45 -5.00 10.74
C LEU A 94 15.42 -6.13 11.76
N THR A 95 14.75 -7.22 11.41
CA THR A 95 14.50 -8.37 12.26
C THR A 95 15.61 -9.41 12.22
N GLY A 96 16.56 -9.29 11.29
CA GLY A 96 17.69 -10.23 11.13
C GLY A 96 17.31 -11.52 10.40
N HIS A 97 16.18 -11.54 9.68
CA HIS A 97 15.74 -12.68 8.90
C HIS A 97 16.09 -12.53 7.41
N PRO A 98 16.38 -13.62 6.70
CA PRO A 98 16.53 -13.59 5.25
C PRO A 98 15.16 -13.57 4.57
N VAL A 99 15.06 -12.86 3.44
CA VAL A 99 13.94 -12.96 2.51
C VAL A 99 14.49 -12.92 1.09
N ASP A 100 14.04 -13.86 0.27
CA ASP A 100 14.32 -13.86 -1.16
C ASP A 100 13.65 -12.66 -1.86
N PRO A 101 14.39 -11.85 -2.64
CA PRO A 101 13.82 -10.72 -3.36
C PRO A 101 12.64 -11.09 -4.27
N ALA A 102 12.62 -12.29 -4.85
CA ALA A 102 11.52 -12.72 -5.70
C ALA A 102 10.23 -12.94 -4.89
N THR A 103 10.32 -13.53 -3.70
CA THR A 103 9.20 -13.60 -2.75
C THR A 103 8.73 -12.21 -2.32
N ALA A 104 9.65 -11.28 -2.06
CA ALA A 104 9.31 -9.92 -1.65
C ALA A 104 8.52 -9.15 -2.73
N VAL A 105 8.93 -9.21 -4.00
CA VAL A 105 8.20 -8.55 -5.09
C VAL A 105 6.90 -9.25 -5.44
N LEU A 106 6.83 -10.59 -5.37
CA LEU A 106 5.56 -11.30 -5.53
C LEU A 106 4.56 -10.85 -4.47
N ALA A 107 4.99 -10.73 -3.21
CA ALA A 107 4.14 -10.26 -2.12
C ALA A 107 3.67 -8.82 -2.35
N GLY A 108 4.57 -7.91 -2.74
CA GLY A 108 4.21 -6.54 -3.08
C GLY A 108 3.24 -6.44 -4.26
N ALA A 109 3.46 -7.23 -5.32
CA ALA A 109 2.61 -7.29 -6.49
C ALA A 109 1.22 -7.86 -6.18
N PHE A 110 1.17 -8.98 -5.43
CA PHE A 110 -0.07 -9.59 -4.96
C PHE A 110 -0.88 -8.59 -4.13
N THR A 111 -0.27 -7.95 -3.13
CA THR A 111 -0.99 -6.98 -2.28
C THR A 111 -1.61 -5.85 -3.10
N ARG A 112 -0.91 -5.32 -4.11
CA ARG A 112 -1.47 -4.27 -4.96
C ARG A 112 -2.64 -4.76 -5.80
N LEU A 113 -2.49 -5.86 -6.53
CA LEU A 113 -3.57 -6.37 -7.38
C LEU A 113 -4.76 -6.88 -6.57
N TYR A 114 -4.50 -7.41 -5.39
CA TYR A 114 -5.54 -7.81 -4.45
C TYR A 114 -6.37 -6.60 -4.03
N ASP A 115 -5.74 -5.47 -3.69
CA ASP A 115 -6.44 -4.23 -3.34
C ASP A 115 -7.20 -3.64 -4.55
N ASP A 116 -6.56 -3.59 -5.74
CA ASP A 116 -7.18 -3.15 -6.99
C ASP A 116 -8.44 -3.97 -7.33
N ALA A 117 -8.42 -5.28 -7.08
CA ALA A 117 -9.58 -6.13 -7.29
C ALA A 117 -10.80 -5.72 -6.45
N PHE A 118 -10.60 -5.29 -5.20
CA PHE A 118 -11.67 -4.79 -4.35
C PHE A 118 -12.19 -3.42 -4.83
N ASP A 119 -11.30 -2.54 -5.25
CA ASP A 119 -11.65 -1.21 -5.77
C ASP A 119 -12.45 -1.30 -7.08
N GLU A 120 -12.10 -2.22 -7.97
CA GLU A 120 -12.78 -2.43 -9.24
C GLU A 120 -14.11 -3.15 -9.10
N ALA A 121 -14.17 -4.20 -8.27
CA ALA A 121 -15.36 -5.03 -8.18
C ALA A 121 -16.56 -4.27 -7.64
N ARG A 122 -16.38 -3.27 -6.77
CA ARG A 122 -17.47 -2.51 -6.12
C ARG A 122 -18.64 -3.38 -5.60
N GLY A 123 -18.34 -4.62 -5.18
CA GLY A 123 -19.34 -5.59 -4.72
C GLY A 123 -19.98 -6.50 -5.80
N GLY A 124 -19.46 -6.55 -7.02
CA GLY A 124 -19.89 -7.47 -8.08
C GLY A 124 -19.20 -8.85 -8.06
N GLU A 125 -19.55 -9.71 -9.02
CA GLU A 125 -19.07 -11.10 -9.15
C GLU A 125 -17.54 -11.24 -9.34
N GLY A 126 -16.83 -10.13 -9.62
CA GLY A 126 -15.39 -10.11 -9.89
C GLY A 126 -14.49 -10.58 -8.73
N LEU A 127 -15.01 -10.70 -7.51
CA LEU A 127 -14.26 -11.18 -6.34
C LEU A 127 -14.34 -12.69 -6.10
N ALA A 128 -15.22 -13.41 -6.80
CA ALA A 128 -15.47 -14.83 -6.54
C ALA A 128 -14.20 -15.71 -6.65
N VAL A 129 -13.22 -15.31 -7.47
CA VAL A 129 -11.92 -16.00 -7.55
C VAL A 129 -11.09 -15.82 -6.28
N LEU A 130 -11.08 -14.62 -5.69
CA LEU A 130 -10.38 -14.32 -4.44
C LEU A 130 -11.09 -14.94 -3.24
N ASP A 131 -12.43 -14.91 -3.22
CA ASP A 131 -13.23 -15.52 -2.16
C ASP A 131 -12.93 -17.03 -2.04
N ARG A 132 -12.95 -17.74 -3.17
CA ARG A 132 -12.58 -19.16 -3.22
C ARG A 132 -11.14 -19.40 -2.82
N LEU A 133 -10.21 -18.57 -3.29
CA LEU A 133 -8.78 -18.73 -3.03
C LEU A 133 -8.41 -18.47 -1.55
N VAL A 134 -9.10 -17.55 -0.87
CA VAL A 134 -8.91 -17.31 0.56
C VAL A 134 -9.59 -18.39 1.41
N ALA A 135 -10.77 -18.87 1.01
CA ALA A 135 -11.48 -19.95 1.70
C ALA A 135 -10.78 -21.31 1.53
N GLU A 136 -10.32 -21.61 0.33
CA GLU A 136 -9.61 -22.82 -0.05
C GLU A 136 -8.28 -22.47 -0.70
N PRO A 137 -7.23 -22.22 0.11
CA PRO A 137 -5.90 -21.90 -0.39
C PRO A 137 -5.21 -23.08 -1.08
N THR A 138 -5.91 -24.10 -1.55
CA THR A 138 -5.39 -25.12 -2.47
C THR A 138 -5.98 -24.97 -3.88
N THR A 139 -7.01 -24.13 -4.04
CA THR A 139 -7.68 -23.87 -5.32
C THR A 139 -6.66 -23.54 -6.42
N PRO A 140 -6.76 -24.18 -7.60
CA PRO A 140 -5.93 -23.84 -8.75
C PRO A 140 -6.17 -22.39 -9.20
N ALA A 141 -5.09 -21.71 -9.57
CA ALA A 141 -5.21 -20.38 -10.16
C ALA A 141 -5.77 -20.44 -11.59
N PRO A 142 -6.38 -19.35 -12.08
CA PRO A 142 -6.75 -19.21 -13.49
C PRO A 142 -5.54 -19.39 -14.42
N GLN A 143 -5.73 -20.04 -15.57
CA GLN A 143 -4.65 -20.24 -16.55
C GLN A 143 -4.37 -18.99 -17.39
N ALA A 144 -5.38 -18.15 -17.62
CA ALA A 144 -5.28 -16.93 -18.42
C ALA A 144 -6.00 -15.79 -17.68
N PRO A 145 -5.33 -15.07 -16.77
CA PRO A 145 -5.96 -14.00 -16.02
C PRO A 145 -6.34 -12.84 -16.95
N GLY A 146 -7.60 -12.40 -16.93
CA GLY A 146 -8.09 -11.24 -17.68
C GLY A 146 -8.35 -10.01 -16.79
N THR A 147 -8.45 -10.22 -15.48
CA THR A 147 -8.79 -9.20 -14.48
C THR A 147 -7.70 -9.05 -13.40
N PRO A 148 -7.68 -7.96 -12.62
CA PRO A 148 -6.80 -7.84 -11.45
C PRO A 148 -7.04 -8.94 -10.41
N ALA A 149 -8.29 -9.36 -10.19
CA ALA A 149 -8.62 -10.43 -9.25
C ALA A 149 -8.00 -11.77 -9.67
N GLU A 150 -8.11 -12.13 -10.95
CA GLU A 150 -7.49 -13.35 -11.47
C GLU A 150 -5.97 -13.26 -11.47
N SER A 151 -5.42 -12.08 -11.80
CA SER A 151 -3.97 -11.84 -11.75
C SER A 151 -3.45 -11.95 -10.31
N ALA A 152 -4.16 -11.40 -9.33
CA ALA A 152 -3.85 -11.56 -7.91
C ALA A 152 -3.92 -13.03 -7.47
N ALA A 153 -4.91 -13.79 -7.96
CA ALA A 153 -5.01 -15.22 -7.69
C ALA A 153 -3.81 -16.02 -8.23
N VAL A 154 -3.34 -15.71 -9.45
CA VAL A 154 -2.13 -16.30 -10.03
C VAL A 154 -0.88 -15.97 -9.18
N LEU A 155 -0.71 -14.70 -8.80
CA LEU A 155 0.42 -14.29 -7.96
C LEU A 155 0.38 -14.95 -6.57
N PHE A 156 -0.82 -15.13 -6.00
CA PHE A 156 -0.96 -15.83 -4.72
C PHE A 156 -0.63 -17.33 -4.82
N ALA A 157 -1.00 -17.99 -5.92
CA ALA A 157 -0.60 -19.38 -6.15
C ALA A 157 0.92 -19.52 -6.22
N ALA A 158 1.60 -18.62 -6.94
CA ALA A 158 3.07 -18.57 -6.99
C ALA A 158 3.71 -18.26 -5.63
N LEU A 159 3.08 -17.42 -4.80
CA LEU A 159 3.51 -17.18 -3.42
C LEU A 159 3.37 -18.41 -2.53
N ARG A 160 2.25 -19.13 -2.64
CA ARG A 160 1.96 -20.35 -1.88
C ARG A 160 3.01 -21.44 -2.08
N GLU A 161 3.48 -21.62 -3.30
CA GLU A 161 4.56 -22.57 -3.61
C GLU A 161 5.84 -22.28 -2.81
N ARG A 162 6.06 -21.02 -2.44
CA ARG A 162 7.20 -20.55 -1.65
C ARG A 162 6.91 -20.44 -0.16
N LEU A 163 5.64 -20.47 0.23
CA LEU A 163 5.15 -20.15 1.57
C LEU A 163 4.15 -21.21 2.04
N PRO A 164 4.61 -22.40 2.44
CA PRO A 164 3.75 -23.46 2.95
C PRO A 164 2.87 -22.97 4.11
N ALA A 165 1.58 -23.28 4.08
CA ALA A 165 0.59 -22.75 5.03
C ALA A 165 0.87 -23.17 6.49
N ASP A 166 1.38 -24.39 6.68
CA ASP A 166 1.81 -24.92 7.97
C ASP A 166 2.98 -24.12 8.57
N ARG A 167 3.84 -23.55 7.73
CA ARG A 167 4.99 -22.74 8.14
C ARG A 167 4.64 -21.28 8.34
N HIS A 168 3.60 -20.76 7.69
CA HIS A 168 3.19 -19.35 7.75
C HIS A 168 1.76 -19.13 8.27
N PRO A 169 1.33 -19.77 9.38
CA PRO A 169 -0.07 -19.74 9.82
C PRO A 169 -0.56 -18.32 10.13
N VAL A 170 0.33 -17.43 10.56
CA VAL A 170 -0.01 -16.02 10.83
C VAL A 170 -0.34 -15.26 9.54
N SER A 171 0.39 -15.49 8.45
CA SER A 171 0.11 -14.81 7.18
C SER A 171 -1.22 -15.24 6.60
N TYR A 172 -1.50 -16.55 6.56
CA TYR A 172 -2.78 -17.06 6.05
C TYR A 172 -3.95 -16.63 6.94
N GLY A 173 -3.82 -16.74 8.26
CA GLY A 173 -4.86 -16.29 9.19
C GLY A 173 -5.11 -14.78 9.15
N ALA A 174 -4.07 -13.97 8.94
CA ALA A 174 -4.23 -12.52 8.74
C ALA A 174 -4.85 -12.19 7.38
N LEU A 175 -4.56 -12.97 6.33
CA LEU A 175 -5.16 -12.79 5.01
C LEU A 175 -6.66 -13.04 5.03
N SER A 176 -7.12 -14.11 5.70
CA SER A 176 -8.56 -14.38 5.87
C SER A 176 -9.26 -13.24 6.62
N GLN A 177 -8.64 -12.70 7.67
CA GLN A 177 -9.17 -11.55 8.40
C GLN A 177 -9.18 -10.27 7.55
N LEU A 178 -8.12 -10.02 6.79
CA LEU A 178 -8.03 -8.87 5.88
C LEU A 178 -9.11 -8.96 4.81
N HIS A 179 -9.34 -10.15 4.26
CA HIS A 179 -10.37 -10.41 3.28
C HIS A 179 -11.77 -10.10 3.82
N ALA A 180 -12.09 -10.56 5.03
CA ALA A 180 -13.34 -10.19 5.70
C ALA A 180 -13.46 -8.66 5.92
N ALA A 181 -12.38 -8.00 6.32
CA ALA A 181 -12.37 -6.54 6.52
C ALA A 181 -12.54 -5.74 5.22
N GLN A 182 -11.99 -6.23 4.11
CA GLN A 182 -12.19 -5.64 2.79
C GLN A 182 -13.65 -5.77 2.34
N HIS A 183 -14.24 -6.98 2.42
CA HIS A 183 -15.66 -7.20 2.15
C HIS A 183 -16.58 -6.33 3.01
N ALA A 184 -16.29 -6.20 4.30
CA ALA A 184 -17.06 -5.34 5.19
C ALA A 184 -17.07 -3.86 4.75
N SER A 185 -16.04 -3.42 4.02
CA SER A 185 -15.94 -2.06 3.51
C SER A 185 -16.65 -1.83 2.17
N LEU A 186 -16.94 -2.90 1.44
CA LEU A 186 -17.73 -2.84 0.21
C LEU A 186 -19.23 -2.76 0.49
N ARG A 187 -19.67 -3.21 1.68
CA ARG A 187 -21.08 -3.14 2.05
C ARG A 187 -21.55 -1.69 2.01
N PRO A 188 -22.67 -1.39 1.34
CA PRO A 188 -23.26 -0.06 1.42
C PRO A 188 -23.37 0.31 2.90
N PRO A 189 -22.98 1.53 3.28
CA PRO A 189 -23.36 2.00 4.60
C PRO A 189 -24.88 1.85 4.67
N GLY A 190 -25.39 1.19 5.72
CA GLY A 190 -26.82 1.23 6.00
C GLY A 190 -27.25 2.68 6.27
N ASP A 191 -28.35 2.88 6.98
CA ASP A 191 -28.85 4.23 7.24
C ASP A 191 -27.82 5.16 7.93
N ARG A 192 -26.81 4.58 8.60
CA ARG A 192 -25.72 5.32 9.23
C ARG A 192 -24.43 5.30 8.40
N ARG A 193 -24.03 6.48 7.94
CA ARG A 193 -22.70 6.72 7.36
C ARG A 193 -21.60 6.62 8.43
N PRO A 194 -20.44 5.99 8.14
CA PRO A 194 -19.32 5.95 9.06
C PRO A 194 -18.83 7.36 9.42
N SER A 195 -18.51 7.55 10.70
CA SER A 195 -17.83 8.73 11.20
C SER A 195 -16.34 8.71 10.82
N ALA A 196 -15.73 9.88 10.83
CA ALA A 196 -14.31 10.05 10.58
C ALA A 196 -13.40 9.14 11.45
N PRO A 197 -13.59 9.07 12.79
CA PRO A 197 -12.82 8.15 13.63
C PRO A 197 -13.03 6.67 13.30
N GLU A 198 -14.21 6.28 12.84
CA GLU A 198 -14.48 4.91 12.40
C GLU A 198 -13.71 4.56 11.14
N LEU A 199 -13.65 5.47 10.16
CA LEU A 199 -12.86 5.29 8.95
C LEU A 199 -11.37 5.17 9.27
N VAL A 200 -10.82 6.03 10.15
CA VAL A 200 -9.42 5.92 10.60
C VAL A 200 -9.15 4.57 11.27
N ARG A 201 -10.06 4.09 12.13
CA ARG A 201 -9.92 2.76 12.76
C ARG A 201 -9.97 1.63 11.74
N ALA A 202 -10.87 1.70 10.76
CA ALA A 202 -10.99 0.73 9.69
C ALA A 202 -9.72 0.69 8.82
N SER A 203 -9.21 1.86 8.39
CA SER A 203 -7.94 1.97 7.65
C SER A 203 -6.78 1.36 8.46
N ARG A 204 -6.65 1.71 9.75
CA ARG A 204 -5.60 1.11 10.60
C ARG A 204 -5.72 -0.40 10.73
N HIS A 205 -6.94 -0.91 10.88
CA HIS A 205 -7.17 -2.34 11.01
C HIS A 205 -6.80 -3.10 9.74
N LYS A 206 -7.25 -2.63 8.56
CA LYS A 206 -6.89 -3.21 7.27
C LYS A 206 -5.38 -3.17 7.03
N GLY A 207 -4.77 -2.00 7.18
CA GLY A 207 -3.33 -1.82 7.03
C GLY A 207 -2.54 -2.73 7.96
N GLY A 208 -2.95 -2.80 9.23
CA GLY A 208 -2.34 -3.68 10.23
C GLY A 208 -2.43 -5.16 9.83
N LEU A 209 -3.59 -5.63 9.38
CA LEU A 209 -3.75 -7.00 8.90
C LEU A 209 -2.89 -7.27 7.66
N GLY A 210 -2.84 -6.34 6.70
CA GLY A 210 -1.95 -6.44 5.54
C GLY A 210 -0.48 -6.54 5.93
N MET A 211 -0.04 -5.77 6.92
CA MET A 211 1.33 -5.86 7.43
C MET A 211 1.58 -7.12 8.26
N LEU A 212 0.57 -7.72 8.89
CA LEU A 212 0.70 -9.07 9.46
C LEU A 212 0.84 -10.14 8.38
N VAL A 213 0.14 -10.02 7.24
CA VAL A 213 0.33 -10.89 6.08
C VAL A 213 1.79 -10.81 5.60
N LEU A 214 2.27 -9.61 5.30
CA LEU A 214 3.63 -9.38 4.80
C LEU A 214 4.72 -9.67 5.84
N GLY A 215 4.51 -9.29 7.10
CA GLY A 215 5.44 -9.51 8.19
C GLY A 215 5.57 -10.99 8.54
N GLY A 216 4.48 -11.77 8.43
CA GLY A 216 4.50 -13.22 8.59
C GLY A 216 5.27 -13.98 7.50
N LEU A 217 5.56 -13.34 6.37
CA LEU A 217 6.48 -13.90 5.36
C LEU A 217 7.92 -13.92 5.86
N VAL A 218 8.26 -12.93 6.70
CA VAL A 218 9.60 -12.72 7.24
C VAL A 218 9.76 -13.45 8.58
N GLN A 219 8.75 -13.31 9.44
CA GLN A 219 8.71 -13.88 10.79
C GLN A 219 7.41 -14.69 10.93
N PRO A 220 7.42 -16.00 10.62
CA PRO A 220 6.17 -16.75 10.49
C PRO A 220 5.37 -16.92 11.78
N ALA A 221 6.03 -16.81 12.93
CA ALA A 221 5.42 -16.81 14.25
C ALA A 221 5.92 -15.62 15.09
N PRO A 222 5.50 -14.38 14.77
CA PRO A 222 5.92 -13.22 15.55
C PRO A 222 5.29 -13.27 16.94
N ALA A 223 6.10 -12.96 17.95
CA ALA A 223 5.67 -12.81 19.33
C ALA A 223 4.62 -11.69 19.48
N PRO A 224 3.82 -11.66 20.56
CA PRO A 224 2.76 -10.67 20.74
C PRO A 224 3.21 -9.22 20.56
N ALA A 225 4.38 -8.85 21.09
CA ALA A 225 4.93 -7.50 20.94
C ALA A 225 5.33 -7.17 19.49
N GLN A 226 5.86 -8.16 18.75
CA GLN A 226 6.18 -8.01 17.32
C GLN A 226 4.91 -7.87 16.48
N ARG A 227 3.85 -8.64 16.78
CA ARG A 227 2.53 -8.48 16.16
C ARG A 227 1.95 -7.08 16.38
N LYS A 228 2.05 -6.56 17.60
CA LYS A 228 1.62 -5.18 17.89
C LYS A 228 2.37 -4.15 17.06
N ALA A 229 3.70 -4.30 16.92
CA ALA A 229 4.51 -3.40 16.09
C ALA A 229 4.16 -3.52 14.60
N LEU A 230 3.92 -4.73 14.09
CA LEU A 230 3.46 -4.97 12.70
C LEU A 230 2.09 -4.33 12.43
N LEU A 231 1.13 -4.50 13.35
CA LEU A 231 -0.20 -3.89 13.24
C LEU A 231 -0.10 -2.34 13.19
N ALA A 232 0.72 -1.75 14.06
CA ALA A 232 0.95 -0.31 14.08
C ALA A 232 1.63 0.18 12.79
N LEU A 233 2.67 -0.52 12.33
CA LEU A 233 3.36 -0.22 11.07
C LEU A 233 2.40 -0.27 9.88
N GLY A 234 1.60 -1.32 9.78
CA GLY A 234 0.61 -1.46 8.72
C GLY A 234 -0.46 -0.38 8.76
N GLY A 235 -0.95 -0.04 9.96
CA GLY A 235 -1.91 1.03 10.14
C GLY A 235 -1.35 2.39 9.71
N PHE A 236 -0.09 2.68 10.05
CA PHE A 236 0.61 3.88 9.55
C PHE A 236 0.70 3.89 8.02
N LEU A 237 1.11 2.78 7.41
CA LEU A 237 1.26 2.69 5.95
C LEU A 237 -0.06 2.88 5.20
N GLN A 238 -1.17 2.33 5.71
CA GLN A 238 -2.49 2.57 5.13
C GLN A 238 -2.90 4.03 5.24
N LEU A 239 -2.57 4.71 6.34
CA LEU A 239 -2.84 6.13 6.49
C LEU A 239 -2.00 6.98 5.52
N VAL A 240 -0.77 6.57 5.22
CA VAL A 240 0.04 7.20 4.15
C VAL A 240 -0.60 6.98 2.79
N ASP A 241 -1.10 5.78 2.52
CA ASP A 241 -1.80 5.46 1.27
C ASP A 241 -3.07 6.32 1.09
N ASP A 242 -3.97 6.34 2.08
CA ASP A 242 -5.15 7.23 2.10
C ASP A 242 -4.74 8.71 1.86
N TYR A 243 -3.61 9.15 2.44
CA TYR A 243 -3.10 10.50 2.25
C TYR A 243 -2.63 10.78 0.81
N GLU A 244 -1.96 9.81 0.19
CA GLU A 244 -1.55 9.85 -1.21
C GLU A 244 -2.78 9.81 -2.15
N ASP A 245 -3.80 9.01 -1.82
CA ASP A 245 -4.99 8.77 -2.65
C ASP A 245 -6.10 9.81 -2.55
N LEU A 246 -5.99 10.81 -1.66
CA LEU A 246 -7.03 11.80 -1.44
C LEU A 246 -7.67 12.34 -2.74
N ALA A 247 -6.88 12.73 -3.73
CA ALA A 247 -7.41 13.31 -4.96
C ALA A 247 -8.13 12.28 -5.84
N VAL A 248 -7.70 11.03 -5.82
CA VAL A 248 -8.35 9.91 -6.52
C VAL A 248 -9.67 9.57 -5.82
N ASP A 249 -9.63 9.44 -4.50
CA ASP A 249 -10.81 9.13 -3.68
C ASP A 249 -11.90 10.19 -3.79
N LEU A 250 -11.53 11.48 -3.71
CA LEU A 250 -12.48 12.59 -3.87
C LEU A 250 -13.18 12.54 -5.23
N ARG A 251 -12.45 12.27 -6.31
CA ARG A 251 -13.04 12.14 -7.66
C ARG A 251 -13.95 10.91 -7.79
N ALA A 252 -13.63 9.84 -7.07
CA ALA A 252 -14.42 8.63 -7.04
C ALA A 252 -15.61 8.69 -6.07
N GLY A 253 -15.75 9.79 -5.29
CA GLY A 253 -16.78 9.93 -4.26
C GLY A 253 -16.55 9.04 -3.04
N LEU A 254 -15.33 8.54 -2.84
CA LEU A 254 -15.00 7.60 -1.77
C LEU A 254 -14.75 8.34 -0.44
N ARG A 255 -15.22 7.74 0.66
CA ARG A 255 -14.99 8.23 2.01
C ARG A 255 -13.87 7.44 2.66
N THR A 256 -12.71 8.06 2.77
CA THR A 256 -11.51 7.53 3.44
C THR A 256 -11.16 8.42 4.62
N ALA A 257 -10.16 8.01 5.39
CA ALA A 257 -9.70 8.80 6.52
C ALA A 257 -9.20 10.19 6.06
N ALA A 258 -8.58 10.25 4.87
CA ALA A 258 -8.09 11.48 4.27
C ALA A 258 -9.21 12.37 3.72
N THR A 259 -10.21 11.82 3.03
CA THR A 259 -11.29 12.63 2.43
C THR A 259 -12.22 13.24 3.48
N CYS A 260 -12.28 12.64 4.67
CA CYS A 260 -12.99 13.22 5.82
C CYS A 260 -12.19 14.31 6.58
N GLY A 261 -11.01 14.71 6.09
CA GLY A 261 -10.22 15.81 6.65
C GLY A 261 -9.38 15.46 7.89
N ASN A 262 -9.17 14.18 8.21
CA ASN A 262 -8.57 13.75 9.49
C ASN A 262 -7.12 13.27 9.38
N LEU A 263 -6.42 13.59 8.30
CA LEU A 263 -5.00 13.28 8.14
C LEU A 263 -4.15 14.51 7.82
N PRO A 264 -3.92 15.40 8.79
CA PRO A 264 -2.83 16.36 8.66
C PRO A 264 -1.49 15.62 8.66
N LEU A 265 -0.48 16.17 7.97
CA LEU A 265 0.85 15.57 7.87
C LEU A 265 1.49 15.36 9.27
N GLY A 266 1.24 16.27 10.22
CA GLY A 266 1.69 16.11 11.60
C GLY A 266 1.13 14.86 12.30
N ALA A 267 -0.10 14.44 11.99
CA ALA A 267 -0.65 13.19 12.53
C ALA A 267 0.07 11.96 11.97
N LEU A 268 0.43 11.96 10.69
CA LEU A 268 1.24 10.88 10.09
C LEU A 268 2.64 10.78 10.73
N TYR A 269 3.26 11.91 11.07
CA TYR A 269 4.51 11.89 11.81
C TYR A 269 4.34 11.34 13.23
N ALA A 270 3.26 11.67 13.93
CA ALA A 270 2.99 11.12 15.26
C ALA A 270 2.80 9.59 15.19
N GLU A 271 2.09 9.07 14.18
CA GLU A 271 1.96 7.63 13.93
C GLU A 271 3.33 6.98 13.65
N LEU A 272 4.16 7.61 12.81
CA LEU A 272 5.51 7.11 12.53
C LEU A 272 6.40 7.09 13.79
N SER A 273 6.35 8.13 14.63
CA SER A 273 7.07 8.17 15.90
C SER A 273 6.62 7.06 16.86
N HIS A 274 5.31 6.76 16.88
CA HIS A 274 4.79 5.64 17.64
C HIS A 274 5.35 4.29 17.14
N VAL A 275 5.34 4.08 15.82
CA VAL A 275 5.92 2.89 15.18
C VAL A 275 7.42 2.77 15.48
N GLU A 276 8.17 3.88 15.36
CA GLU A 276 9.60 3.93 15.68
C GLU A 276 9.87 3.53 17.13
N ALA A 277 9.10 4.02 18.09
CA ALA A 277 9.25 3.65 19.49
C ALA A 277 9.00 2.15 19.73
N LEU A 278 7.96 1.58 19.13
CA LEU A 278 7.67 0.14 19.23
C LEU A 278 8.79 -0.71 18.63
N LEU A 279 9.28 -0.35 17.45
CA LEU A 279 10.36 -1.09 16.78
C LEU A 279 11.69 -0.93 17.52
N ALA A 280 12.02 0.27 18.03
CA ALA A 280 13.24 0.51 18.81
C ALA A 280 13.27 -0.30 20.11
N ALA A 281 12.13 -0.46 20.78
CA ALA A 281 12.02 -1.31 21.96
C ALA A 281 12.29 -2.80 21.64
N LEU A 282 11.99 -3.26 20.43
CA LEU A 282 12.18 -4.67 20.02
C LEU A 282 13.55 -4.95 19.40
N TYR A 283 14.06 -4.03 18.58
CA TYR A 283 15.21 -4.28 17.70
C TYR A 283 16.40 -3.33 17.93
N GLY A 284 16.27 -2.43 18.91
CA GLY A 284 17.25 -1.41 19.23
C GLY A 284 17.19 -0.18 18.31
N PRO A 285 17.61 1.00 18.82
CA PRO A 285 17.44 2.27 18.12
C PRO A 285 18.20 2.33 16.79
N TYR A 286 19.37 1.69 16.69
CA TYR A 286 20.21 1.75 15.50
C TYR A 286 19.56 1.05 14.29
N ARG A 287 19.08 -0.18 14.45
CA ARG A 287 18.44 -0.94 13.37
C ARG A 287 17.11 -0.31 12.98
N THR A 288 16.33 0.09 13.98
CA THR A 288 15.07 0.79 13.77
C THR A 288 15.26 2.07 12.97
N ARG A 289 16.24 2.90 13.30
CA ARG A 289 16.50 4.15 12.58
C ARG A 289 16.73 3.92 11.09
N ARG A 290 17.52 2.91 10.71
CA ARG A 290 17.77 2.57 9.29
C ARG A 290 16.49 2.16 8.56
N PHE A 291 15.58 1.48 9.25
CA PHE A 291 14.27 1.10 8.70
C PHE A 291 13.36 2.33 8.56
N THR A 292 13.21 3.12 9.64
CA THR A 292 12.30 4.27 9.69
C THR A 292 12.75 5.43 8.81
N ASP A 293 14.05 5.59 8.55
CA ASP A 293 14.56 6.57 7.57
C ASP A 293 13.92 6.38 6.18
N GLY A 294 13.70 5.13 5.76
CA GLY A 294 12.99 4.83 4.51
C GLY A 294 11.51 5.24 4.53
N LEU A 295 10.84 5.05 5.67
CA LEU A 295 9.44 5.48 5.84
C LEU A 295 9.32 7.00 5.87
N VAL A 296 10.28 7.69 6.48
CA VAL A 296 10.39 9.15 6.43
C VAL A 296 10.56 9.61 4.98
N CYS A 297 11.47 9.00 4.20
CA CYS A 297 11.62 9.31 2.77
C CYS A 297 10.28 9.20 2.04
N TRP A 298 9.57 8.08 2.22
CA TRP A 298 8.30 7.84 1.57
C TRP A 298 7.27 8.91 1.96
N LEU A 299 7.08 9.18 3.26
CA LEU A 299 6.13 10.21 3.71
C LEU A 299 6.42 11.61 3.13
N HIS A 300 7.70 11.97 2.97
CA HIS A 300 8.06 13.23 2.30
C HIS A 300 7.70 13.23 0.82
N LEU A 301 8.00 12.14 0.11
CA LEU A 301 7.68 12.02 -1.31
C LEU A 301 6.16 12.04 -1.53
N ALA A 302 5.38 11.42 -0.63
CA ALA A 302 3.93 11.52 -0.61
C ALA A 302 3.45 12.97 -0.45
N ALA A 303 3.99 13.69 0.54
CA ALA A 303 3.67 15.09 0.81
C ALA A 303 4.03 16.01 -0.37
N VAL A 304 5.25 15.88 -0.93
CA VAL A 304 5.71 16.67 -2.08
C VAL A 304 4.86 16.37 -3.31
N THR A 305 4.59 15.10 -3.60
CA THR A 305 3.76 14.70 -4.75
C THR A 305 2.37 15.31 -4.65
N ARG A 306 1.76 15.31 -3.47
CA ARG A 306 0.47 15.96 -3.23
C ARG A 306 0.51 17.47 -3.42
N LEU A 307 1.58 18.15 -2.95
CA LEU A 307 1.76 19.58 -3.14
C LEU A 307 1.95 19.98 -4.62
N VAL A 308 2.73 19.20 -5.37
CA VAL A 308 3.03 19.45 -6.79
C VAL A 308 1.80 19.15 -7.66
N ARG A 309 1.14 18.01 -7.45
CA ARG A 309 -0.02 17.60 -8.26
C ARG A 309 -1.28 18.40 -7.96
N GLY A 310 -1.44 18.93 -6.75
CA GLY A 310 -2.52 19.89 -6.47
C GLY A 310 -2.47 21.17 -7.32
N ARG A 311 -1.39 21.38 -8.09
CA ARG A 311 -1.20 22.54 -8.98
C ARG A 311 -1.40 22.23 -10.47
N THR A 312 -1.38 20.96 -10.87
CA THR A 312 -1.32 20.60 -12.30
C THR A 312 -2.42 19.58 -12.60
N PRO A 313 -3.36 19.85 -13.52
CA PRO A 313 -4.29 18.84 -13.98
C PRO A 313 -3.51 17.66 -14.58
N PRO A 314 -4.01 16.42 -14.48
CA PRO A 314 -3.32 15.25 -15.01
C PRO A 314 -3.08 15.44 -16.51
N SER A 315 -1.82 15.47 -16.91
CA SER A 315 -1.42 15.47 -18.32
C SER A 315 -1.69 14.09 -18.92
N SER A 316 -2.28 14.06 -20.11
CA SER A 316 -2.49 12.85 -20.92
C SER A 316 -1.21 12.36 -21.63
N ALA A 317 -0.04 12.88 -21.28
CA ALA A 317 1.21 12.51 -21.93
C ALA A 317 1.49 11.01 -21.74
N GLY A 318 1.69 10.32 -22.87
CA GLY A 318 1.96 8.89 -22.92
C GLY A 318 3.26 8.48 -22.19
N PRO A 319 3.43 7.17 -21.93
CA PRO A 319 4.50 6.66 -21.08
C PRO A 319 5.89 6.95 -21.68
N ALA A 320 6.71 7.72 -20.95
CA ALA A 320 8.12 7.91 -21.26
C ALA A 320 8.91 6.58 -21.10
N ALA A 321 9.95 6.42 -21.93
CA ALA A 321 10.72 5.20 -22.19
C ALA A 321 11.18 4.38 -20.96
N ALA A 322 11.33 3.07 -21.19
CA ALA A 322 11.52 1.98 -20.23
C ALA A 322 12.92 1.92 -19.57
N GLY A 323 13.28 2.94 -18.80
CA GLY A 323 14.38 2.83 -17.83
C GLY A 323 13.95 2.09 -16.55
N PRO A 324 14.88 1.48 -15.78
CA PRO A 324 14.56 0.95 -14.46
C PRO A 324 14.02 2.10 -13.58
N PRO A 325 12.98 1.83 -12.76
CA PRO A 325 12.34 2.90 -11.99
C PRO A 325 13.33 3.46 -10.97
N THR A 326 13.57 4.77 -11.03
CA THR A 326 14.29 5.51 -9.98
C THR A 326 13.40 5.63 -8.75
N VAL A 327 13.98 5.90 -7.57
CA VAL A 327 13.20 6.23 -6.36
C VAL A 327 12.16 7.30 -6.68
N THR A 328 12.55 8.38 -7.35
CA THR A 328 11.60 9.41 -7.79
C THR A 328 10.48 8.84 -8.64
N ALA A 329 10.77 8.00 -9.65
CA ALA A 329 9.74 7.38 -10.48
C ALA A 329 8.79 6.45 -9.70
N LEU A 330 9.31 5.68 -8.73
CA LEU A 330 8.51 4.79 -7.87
C LEU A 330 7.47 5.55 -7.06
N PHE A 331 7.82 6.74 -6.56
CA PHE A 331 6.97 7.52 -5.68
C PHE A 331 6.19 8.64 -6.39
N THR A 332 6.42 8.87 -7.69
CA THR A 332 5.75 9.93 -8.46
C THR A 332 4.83 9.43 -9.56
N ARG A 333 4.88 8.14 -9.94
CA ARG A 333 3.91 7.56 -10.89
C ARG A 333 2.70 6.99 -10.14
N ARG A 334 1.50 7.48 -10.49
CA ARG A 334 0.24 6.84 -10.14
C ARG A 334 -0.66 6.94 -11.35
N GLU A 335 -0.67 5.87 -12.14
CA GLU A 335 -1.87 5.51 -12.87
C GLU A 335 -2.59 4.52 -11.97
N VAL A 336 -3.87 4.78 -11.66
CA VAL A 336 -4.72 3.71 -11.13
C VAL A 336 -4.66 2.61 -12.18
N ILE A 337 -4.38 1.37 -11.77
CA ILE A 337 -4.53 0.23 -12.65
C ILE A 337 -6.04 0.13 -12.88
N ARG A 338 -6.53 0.76 -13.94
CA ARG A 338 -7.88 0.64 -14.49
C ARG A 338 -7.75 0.33 -15.97
#